data_AF-A0A815XAA4-F1
#
_entry.id   AF-A0A815XAA4-F1
#
_cell.length_a   1.000
_cell.length_b   1.000
_cell.length_c   1.000
_cell.angle_alpha   90.00
_cell.angle_beta   90.00
_cell.angle_gamma   90.00
#
_symmetry.space_group_name_H-M   'P 1'
#
loop_
_entity.id
_entity.type
_entity.pdbx_description
1 polymer ?
#
loop_
_entity_poly.entity_id
_entity_poly.type
_entity_poly.pdbx_seq_one_letter_code
_entity_poly.pdbx_strand_id
1 'polypeptide(L)'
;MKTKKTQASSYLSTNDNFYGSSNVTAKAHHGATASSYTQPYADPSDDMMHNRMNTDIDILIRNCKKKNLASARNNCVLLTTGSFNPVHPLHFQNLMRVKQYLERELETPWNVLAGYLSPTHDSYVHEKLGDRDWIPAKDRCRLCEAAIQYEGEELSSWVRVSR
;
A
#
# COMPACT_ATOMS: atom_id res chain seq x y z
N MET A 1 -57.73 21.14 12.42
CA MET A 1 -56.29 21.08 12.77
C MET A 1 -55.51 20.71 11.53
N LYS A 2 -54.63 21.60 11.06
CA LYS A 2 -53.86 21.47 9.81
C LYS A 2 -52.54 20.73 10.07
N THR A 3 -52.29 19.63 9.36
CA THR A 3 -51.03 18.88 9.38
C THR A 3 -50.00 19.56 8.47
N LYS A 4 -48.83 19.90 9.02
CA LYS A 4 -47.69 20.45 8.27
C LYS A 4 -46.78 19.32 7.81
N LYS A 5 -46.53 19.27 6.50
CA LYS A 5 -45.46 18.51 5.84
C LYS A 5 -44.10 19.13 6.21
N THR A 6 -43.10 18.31 6.49
CA THR A 6 -41.69 18.73 6.62
C THR A 6 -40.93 18.28 5.37
N GLN A 7 -40.26 19.23 4.73
CA GLN A 7 -39.48 19.07 3.50
C GLN A 7 -38.05 18.60 3.78
N ALA A 8 -37.49 17.85 2.84
CA ALA A 8 -36.08 17.46 2.76
C ALA A 8 -35.21 18.67 2.34
N SER A 9 -34.05 18.82 2.99
CA SER A 9 -33.07 19.87 2.69
C SER A 9 -31.95 19.36 1.79
N SER A 10 -31.61 20.21 0.83
CA SER A 10 -30.66 20.13 -0.27
C SER A 10 -29.19 20.20 0.12
N TYR A 11 -28.30 19.61 -0.69
CA TYR A 11 -27.04 20.25 -1.07
C TYR A 11 -26.81 20.11 -2.58
N LEU A 12 -26.63 21.27 -3.21
CA LEU A 12 -26.47 21.51 -4.64
C LEU A 12 -25.04 21.22 -5.10
N SER A 13 -24.96 20.53 -6.23
CA SER A 13 -23.81 20.43 -7.12
C SER A 13 -23.56 21.78 -7.81
N THR A 14 -22.31 22.23 -7.85
CA THR A 14 -21.86 23.27 -8.80
C THR A 14 -20.43 22.95 -9.24
N ASN A 15 -20.26 22.66 -10.53
CA ASN A 15 -19.57 23.56 -11.45
C ASN A 15 -19.45 22.93 -12.84
N ASP A 16 -20.28 23.44 -13.74
CA ASP A 16 -20.13 23.28 -15.18
C ASP A 16 -19.26 24.42 -15.75
N ASN A 17 -18.34 24.02 -16.63
CA ASN A 17 -17.89 24.67 -17.87
C ASN A 17 -17.26 26.08 -17.83
N PHE A 18 -16.01 26.18 -18.30
CA PHE A 18 -15.66 27.26 -19.23
C PHE A 18 -14.52 26.89 -20.20
N TYR A 19 -14.84 26.93 -21.49
CA TYR A 19 -13.93 26.88 -22.64
C TYR A 19 -13.09 28.16 -22.71
N GLY A 20 -11.79 28.05 -22.99
CA GLY A 20 -10.91 29.20 -23.17
C GLY A 20 -9.74 28.90 -24.10
N SER A 21 -10.00 28.95 -25.41
CA SER A 21 -8.97 29.06 -26.45
C SER A 21 -8.66 30.54 -26.68
N SER A 22 -7.39 30.94 -26.65
CA SER A 22 -6.91 32.12 -27.39
C SER A 22 -5.40 32.14 -27.57
N ASN A 23 -5.04 32.42 -28.83
CA ASN A 23 -3.76 32.62 -29.50
C ASN A 23 -2.78 33.60 -28.77
N VAL A 24 -1.48 33.72 -29.07
CA VAL A 24 -0.91 34.41 -30.26
C VAL A 24 0.64 34.40 -30.20
N THR A 25 1.25 34.46 -31.40
CA THR A 25 2.59 34.96 -31.80
C THR A 25 3.80 34.03 -31.88
N ALA A 26 4.05 33.61 -33.12
CA ALA A 26 5.37 33.31 -33.66
C ALA A 26 6.22 34.58 -33.81
N LYS A 27 7.51 34.50 -33.44
CA LYS A 27 8.59 35.34 -33.96
C LYS A 27 9.82 34.45 -34.16
N ALA A 28 10.23 34.30 -35.42
CA ALA A 28 11.55 33.82 -35.80
C ALA A 28 12.52 35.03 -35.81
N HIS A 29 13.78 34.84 -35.39
CA HIS A 29 15.00 35.35 -36.04
C HIS A 29 16.26 35.03 -35.19
N HIS A 30 17.15 34.22 -35.80
CA HIS A 30 18.62 34.30 -35.80
C HIS A 30 19.45 34.00 -34.53
N GLY A 31 20.01 32.79 -34.51
CA GLY A 31 21.46 32.53 -34.43
C GLY A 31 22.23 32.90 -33.16
N ALA A 32 22.55 31.89 -32.34
CA ALA A 32 23.84 31.73 -31.67
C ALA A 32 23.94 30.34 -31.01
N THR A 33 25.14 29.78 -31.04
CA THR A 33 25.57 28.46 -30.59
C THR A 33 25.26 28.14 -29.13
N ALA A 34 24.66 26.97 -28.87
CA ALA A 34 24.74 26.30 -27.58
C ALA A 34 24.83 24.79 -27.80
N SER A 35 26.01 24.22 -27.52
CA SER A 35 26.23 22.78 -27.39
C SER A 35 25.37 22.26 -26.23
N SER A 36 24.17 21.80 -26.53
CA SER A 36 23.31 21.17 -25.53
C SER A 36 23.88 19.80 -25.21
N TYR A 37 24.62 19.72 -24.09
CA TYR A 37 24.76 18.47 -23.36
C TYR A 37 23.34 17.99 -23.04
N THR A 38 22.84 17.00 -23.80
CA THR A 38 21.72 16.18 -23.36
C THR A 38 22.20 15.41 -22.15
N GLN A 39 21.93 15.95 -20.96
CA GLN A 39 21.84 15.13 -19.76
C GLN A 39 20.90 13.97 -20.11
N PRO A 40 21.34 12.69 -20.03
CA PRO A 40 20.43 11.59 -20.24
C PRO A 40 19.32 11.76 -19.20
N TYR A 41 18.09 11.85 -19.69
CA TYR A 41 16.89 11.85 -18.87
C TYR A 41 17.00 10.61 -17.97
N ALA A 42 17.33 10.82 -16.70
CA ALA A 42 17.40 9.74 -15.74
C ALA A 42 16.03 9.06 -15.78
N ASP A 43 16.00 7.81 -16.22
CA ASP A 43 14.79 7.02 -16.20
C ASP A 43 14.32 6.98 -14.74
N PRO A 44 13.12 7.49 -14.42
CA PRO A 44 12.61 7.45 -13.05
C PRO A 44 12.49 6.00 -12.53
N SER A 45 12.56 4.98 -13.40
CA SER A 45 12.66 3.58 -12.99
C SER A 45 13.98 3.20 -12.30
N ASP A 46 15.07 3.92 -12.58
CA ASP A 46 16.41 3.65 -12.04
C ASP A 46 16.60 4.23 -10.62
N ASP A 47 15.93 5.36 -10.35
CA ASP A 47 15.85 5.96 -9.01
C ASP A 47 14.90 5.17 -8.09
N MET A 48 13.84 4.56 -8.65
CA MET A 48 12.98 3.62 -7.91
C MET A 48 13.67 2.32 -7.51
N MET A 49 14.80 1.96 -8.16
CA MET A 49 15.62 0.80 -7.80
C MET A 49 16.62 1.10 -6.66
N HIS A 50 16.86 2.37 -6.33
CA HIS A 50 17.79 2.76 -5.26
C HIS A 50 17.15 2.82 -3.87
N ASN A 51 15.83 2.60 -3.74
CA ASN A 51 15.16 2.37 -2.45
C ASN A 51 15.24 0.89 -1.98
N ARG A 52 16.27 0.17 -2.44
CA ARG A 52 16.61 -1.24 -2.14
C ARG A 52 17.22 -1.46 -0.75
N MET A 53 16.83 -0.67 0.26
CA MET A 53 17.22 -0.89 1.65
C MET A 53 16.03 -0.78 2.63
N ASN A 54 14.81 -1.03 2.16
CA ASN A 54 13.69 -1.45 3.01
C ASN A 54 13.40 -2.92 2.69
N THR A 55 14.31 -3.78 3.12
CA THR A 55 14.10 -5.22 3.11
C THR A 55 12.95 -5.58 4.05
N ASP A 56 12.30 -6.71 3.80
CA ASP A 56 11.20 -7.21 4.62
C ASP A 56 11.62 -7.37 6.10
N ILE A 57 12.92 -7.54 6.39
CA ILE A 57 13.48 -7.69 7.74
C ILE A 57 13.67 -6.37 8.49
N ASP A 58 13.70 -5.21 7.82
CA ASP A 58 13.99 -3.93 8.48
C ASP A 58 12.93 -3.54 9.49
N ILE A 59 11.67 -3.94 9.24
CA ILE A 59 10.58 -3.75 10.19
C ILE A 59 10.78 -4.54 11.47
N LEU A 60 11.31 -5.76 11.34
CA LEU A 60 11.64 -6.62 12.47
C LEU A 60 12.77 -6.00 13.29
N ILE A 61 13.87 -5.59 12.63
CA ILE A 61 15.01 -4.94 13.30
C ILE A 61 14.57 -3.66 14.01
N ARG A 62 13.79 -2.81 13.33
CA ARG A 62 13.24 -1.57 13.91
C ARG A 62 12.38 -1.86 15.15
N ASN A 63 11.46 -2.81 15.04
CA ASN A 63 10.54 -3.12 16.13
C ASN A 63 11.21 -3.88 17.28
N CYS A 64 12.27 -4.66 17.00
CA CYS A 64 13.16 -5.22 18.02
C CYS A 64 13.88 -4.14 18.83
N LYS A 65 14.31 -3.04 18.19
CA LYS A 65 14.94 -1.92 18.91
C LYS A 65 13.93 -1.08 19.68
N LYS A 66 12.74 -0.84 19.08
CA LYS A 66 11.68 -0.01 19.66
C LYS A 66 11.01 -0.67 20.86
N LYS A 67 10.71 -1.96 20.75
CA LYS A 67 10.16 -2.72 21.87
C LYS A 67 11.33 -3.16 22.72
N ASN A 68 11.35 -2.75 23.99
CA ASN A 68 12.37 -3.19 24.92
C ASN A 68 12.23 -4.71 25.15
N LEU A 69 12.90 -5.51 24.31
CA LEU A 69 12.84 -6.97 24.32
C LEU A 69 13.36 -7.58 25.63
N ALA A 70 13.94 -6.77 26.53
CA ALA A 70 14.28 -7.18 27.89
C ALA A 70 13.03 -7.38 28.78
N SER A 71 11.82 -7.06 28.30
CA SER A 71 10.59 -7.46 28.98
C SER A 71 10.47 -8.98 29.03
N ALA A 72 9.91 -9.54 30.11
CA ALA A 72 9.61 -10.98 30.24
C ALA A 72 8.56 -11.51 29.23
N ARG A 73 8.11 -10.69 28.27
CA ARG A 73 7.15 -11.07 27.24
C ARG A 73 7.83 -11.84 26.11
N ASN A 74 7.16 -12.87 25.62
CA ASN A 74 7.59 -13.57 24.41
C ASN A 74 7.45 -12.66 23.19
N ASN A 75 8.33 -12.84 22.21
CA ASN A 75 8.32 -12.10 20.96
C ASN A 75 7.83 -13.00 19.82
N CYS A 76 7.03 -12.45 18.91
CA CYS A 76 6.56 -13.20 17.75
C CYS A 76 6.45 -12.35 16.49
N VAL A 77 6.36 -13.07 15.37
CA VAL A 77 6.05 -12.55 14.04
C VAL A 77 4.79 -13.26 13.56
N LEU A 78 3.88 -12.52 12.93
CA LEU A 78 2.70 -13.09 12.28
C LEU A 78 3.01 -13.32 10.81
N LEU A 79 2.72 -14.52 10.32
CA LEU A 79 2.84 -14.86 8.91
C LEU A 79 1.47 -15.32 8.43
N THR A 80 0.96 -14.73 7.35
CA THR A 80 -0.25 -15.19 6.68
C THR A 80 0.05 -15.51 5.22
N THR A 81 -0.27 -16.73 4.83
CA THR A 81 -0.06 -17.26 3.49
C THR A 81 -1.39 -17.39 2.77
N GLY A 82 -1.41 -17.18 1.46
CA GLY A 82 -2.65 -17.31 0.70
C GLY A 82 -2.49 -17.00 -0.78
N SER A 83 -3.60 -17.14 -1.50
CA SER A 83 -3.65 -16.76 -2.90
C SER A 83 -3.57 -15.24 -3.05
N PHE A 84 -4.19 -14.43 -2.17
CA PHE A 84 -4.27 -12.97 -2.30
C PHE A 84 -4.66 -12.53 -3.72
N ASN A 85 -5.77 -13.08 -4.22
CA ASN A 85 -6.21 -12.96 -5.60
C ASN A 85 -7.63 -12.35 -5.70
N PRO A 86 -7.79 -11.03 -5.47
CA PRO A 86 -6.82 -10.09 -4.93
C PRO A 86 -6.77 -10.10 -3.39
N VAL A 87 -5.87 -9.30 -2.80
CA VAL A 87 -5.93 -8.96 -1.38
C VAL A 87 -7.19 -8.15 -1.07
N HIS A 88 -7.82 -8.38 0.09
CA HIS A 88 -9.03 -7.69 0.54
C HIS A 88 -9.01 -7.43 2.07
N PRO A 89 -9.89 -6.55 2.61
CA PRO A 89 -9.84 -6.08 4.00
C PRO A 89 -9.81 -7.17 5.06
N LEU A 90 -10.50 -8.29 4.84
CA LEU A 90 -10.54 -9.39 5.81
C LEU A 90 -9.15 -9.98 6.12
N HIS A 91 -8.18 -9.93 5.19
CA HIS A 91 -6.81 -10.38 5.48
C HIS A 91 -6.15 -9.52 6.56
N PHE A 92 -6.39 -8.21 6.54
CA PHE A 92 -5.83 -7.26 7.50
C PHE A 92 -6.59 -7.29 8.82
N GLN A 93 -7.92 -7.37 8.78
CA GLN A 93 -8.75 -7.50 9.98
C GLN A 93 -8.34 -8.72 10.82
N ASN A 94 -8.06 -9.85 10.16
CA ASN A 94 -7.57 -11.05 10.85
C ASN A 94 -6.20 -10.80 11.52
N LEU A 95 -5.25 -10.19 10.81
CA LEU A 95 -3.93 -9.85 11.37
C LEU A 95 -4.03 -8.90 12.57
N MET A 96 -4.85 -7.86 12.46
CA MET A 96 -5.06 -6.88 13.53
C MET A 96 -5.72 -7.53 14.75
N ARG A 97 -6.71 -8.40 14.54
CA ARG A 97 -7.41 -9.09 15.64
C ARG A 97 -6.46 -10.03 16.37
N VAL A 98 -5.65 -10.80 15.64
CA VAL A 98 -4.63 -11.68 16.24
C VAL A 98 -3.59 -10.86 17.01
N LYS A 99 -3.11 -9.74 16.43
CA LYS A 99 -2.18 -8.85 17.12
C LYS A 99 -2.76 -8.30 18.42
N GLN A 100 -4.00 -7.81 18.38
CA GLN A 100 -4.70 -7.30 19.56
C GLN A 100 -4.82 -8.37 20.64
N TYR A 101 -5.24 -9.58 20.26
CA TYR A 101 -5.39 -10.69 21.18
C TYR A 101 -4.05 -11.04 21.86
N LEU A 102 -2.99 -11.21 21.08
CA LEU A 102 -1.66 -11.55 21.59
C LEU A 102 -1.07 -10.47 22.51
N GLU A 103 -1.25 -9.19 22.18
CA GLU A 103 -0.65 -8.08 22.93
C GLU A 103 -1.44 -7.66 24.16
N ARG A 104 -2.73 -7.97 24.25
CA ARG A 104 -3.64 -7.39 25.25
C ARG A 104 -4.55 -8.37 25.98
N GLU A 105 -4.94 -9.47 25.35
CA GLU A 105 -6.00 -10.36 25.87
C GLU A 105 -5.45 -11.66 26.46
N LEU A 106 -4.21 -12.05 26.14
CA LEU A 106 -3.55 -13.18 26.78
C LEU A 106 -3.18 -12.89 28.24
N GLU A 107 -3.30 -13.91 29.10
CA GLU A 107 -2.80 -13.87 30.49
C GLU A 107 -1.31 -13.51 30.55
N THR A 108 -0.53 -14.05 29.60
CA THR A 108 0.87 -13.66 29.37
C THR A 108 0.97 -12.99 28.00
N PRO A 109 0.98 -11.65 27.92
CA PRO A 109 1.04 -10.93 26.66
C PRO A 109 2.33 -11.16 25.88
N TRP A 110 2.20 -11.17 24.55
CA TRP A 110 3.32 -11.28 23.62
C TRP A 110 3.60 -9.93 22.97
N ASN A 111 4.81 -9.74 22.47
CA ASN A 111 5.18 -8.64 21.60
C ASN A 111 5.09 -9.11 20.15
N VAL A 112 4.11 -8.59 19.40
CA VAL A 112 4.10 -8.77 17.93
C VAL A 112 5.08 -7.78 17.32
N LEU A 113 6.14 -8.30 16.70
CA LEU A 113 7.23 -7.51 16.13
C LEU A 113 7.01 -7.16 14.66
N ALA A 114 6.43 -8.08 13.90
CA ALA A 114 6.15 -7.90 12.48
C ALA A 114 4.98 -8.78 12.04
N GLY A 115 4.36 -8.40 10.94
CA GLY A 115 3.38 -9.18 10.19
C GLY A 115 3.83 -9.30 8.73
N TYR A 116 3.63 -10.47 8.12
CA TYR A 116 3.98 -10.71 6.73
C TYR A 116 2.80 -11.29 5.97
N LEU A 117 2.43 -10.64 4.85
CA LEU A 117 1.66 -11.27 3.80
C LEU A 117 2.62 -12.05 2.89
N SER A 118 2.41 -13.35 2.72
CA SER A 118 3.22 -14.19 1.84
C SER A 118 2.35 -14.77 0.72
N PRO A 119 2.22 -14.06 -0.42
CA PRO A 119 1.54 -14.59 -1.58
C PRO A 119 2.16 -15.88 -2.09
N THR A 120 1.32 -16.90 -2.26
CA THR A 120 1.72 -18.22 -2.77
C THR A 120 2.18 -18.14 -4.22
N HIS A 121 2.89 -19.17 -4.69
CA HIS A 121 3.38 -19.26 -6.08
C HIS A 121 2.26 -19.34 -7.12
N ASP A 122 2.57 -18.91 -8.33
CA ASP A 122 1.64 -18.92 -9.46
C ASP A 122 1.14 -20.30 -9.82
N SER A 123 1.99 -21.33 -9.75
CA SER A 123 1.57 -22.72 -9.96
C SER A 123 0.43 -23.14 -9.03
N TYR A 124 0.53 -22.81 -7.74
CA TYR A 124 -0.50 -23.13 -6.75
C TYR A 124 -1.80 -22.37 -7.01
N VAL A 125 -1.71 -21.08 -7.33
CA VAL A 125 -2.90 -20.26 -7.59
C VAL A 125 -3.57 -20.68 -8.90
N HIS A 126 -2.80 -20.96 -9.94
CA HIS A 126 -3.29 -21.47 -11.21
C HIS A 126 -4.01 -22.81 -11.04
N GLU A 127 -3.42 -23.77 -10.33
CA GLU A 127 -4.05 -25.07 -10.05
C GLU A 127 -5.37 -24.89 -9.28
N LYS A 128 -5.41 -23.95 -8.34
CA LYS A 128 -6.58 -23.70 -7.49
C LYS A 128 -7.73 -22.97 -8.20
N LEU A 129 -7.42 -22.00 -9.07
CA LEU A 129 -8.41 -21.08 -9.68
C LEU A 129 -8.68 -21.35 -11.16
N GLY A 130 -7.85 -22.15 -11.83
CA GLY A 130 -7.93 -22.39 -13.27
C GLY A 130 -7.40 -21.23 -14.12
N ASP A 131 -7.50 -21.37 -15.44
CA ASP A 131 -6.72 -20.57 -16.39
C ASP A 131 -7.08 -19.08 -16.49
N ARG A 132 -8.28 -18.69 -16.04
CA ARG A 132 -8.85 -17.35 -16.37
C ARG A 132 -8.97 -16.38 -15.20
N ASP A 133 -8.91 -16.88 -13.96
CA ASP A 133 -9.32 -16.10 -12.79
C ASP A 133 -8.17 -15.83 -11.81
N TRP A 134 -6.92 -15.91 -12.26
CA TRP A 134 -5.74 -15.68 -11.42
C TRP A 134 -4.87 -14.50 -11.88
N ILE A 135 -4.28 -13.83 -10.89
CA ILE A 135 -3.39 -12.69 -11.01
C ILE A 135 -1.95 -13.19 -10.78
N PRO A 136 -0.98 -12.83 -11.63
CA PRO A 136 0.43 -13.19 -11.45
C PRO A 136 0.98 -12.79 -10.08
N ALA A 137 1.90 -13.58 -9.52
CA ALA A 137 2.46 -13.40 -8.18
C ALA A 137 3.04 -12.00 -8.01
N LYS A 138 3.75 -11.53 -9.04
CA LYS A 138 4.33 -10.18 -9.06
C LYS A 138 3.27 -9.09 -8.83
N ASP A 139 2.11 -9.23 -9.47
CA ASP A 139 1.03 -8.26 -9.36
C ASP A 139 0.25 -8.44 -8.07
N ARG A 140 0.10 -9.67 -7.56
CA ARG A 140 -0.45 -9.92 -6.22
C ARG A 140 0.43 -9.32 -5.13
N CYS A 141 1.75 -9.45 -5.22
CA CYS A 141 2.69 -8.79 -4.30
C CYS A 141 2.53 -7.27 -4.33
N ARG A 142 2.44 -6.67 -5.53
CA ARG A 142 2.21 -5.21 -5.67
C ARG A 142 0.86 -4.78 -5.11
N LEU A 143 -0.20 -5.55 -5.34
CA LEU A 143 -1.52 -5.27 -4.77
C LEU A 143 -1.49 -5.37 -3.24
N CYS A 144 -0.79 -6.36 -2.67
CA CYS A 144 -0.57 -6.45 -1.23
C CYS A 144 0.20 -5.25 -0.68
N GLU A 145 1.29 -4.84 -1.34
CA GLU A 145 2.07 -3.64 -0.94
C GLU A 145 1.20 -2.38 -0.97
N ALA A 146 0.46 -2.16 -2.06
CA ALA A 146 -0.43 -1.00 -2.21
C ALA A 146 -1.57 -1.02 -1.18
N ALA A 147 -2.17 -2.19 -0.92
CA ALA A 147 -3.23 -2.33 0.06
C ALA A 147 -2.73 -2.06 1.49
N ILE A 148 -1.52 -2.52 1.86
CA ILE A 148 -0.92 -2.20 3.16
C ILE A 148 -0.76 -0.68 3.34
N GLN A 149 -0.31 0.03 2.30
CA GLN A 149 -0.19 1.49 2.35
C GLN A 149 -1.56 2.18 2.42
N TYR A 150 -2.56 1.66 1.69
CA TYR A 150 -3.91 2.19 1.68
C TYR A 150 -4.62 2.10 3.05
N GLU A 151 -4.44 1.00 3.78
CA GLU A 151 -4.99 0.83 5.14
C GLU A 151 -4.37 1.80 6.16
N GLY A 152 -3.21 2.38 5.85
CA GLY A 152 -2.63 3.50 6.59
C GLY A 152 -1.40 3.19 7.43
N GLU A 153 -0.95 4.19 8.19
CA GLU A 153 0.31 4.15 8.95
C GLU A 153 0.33 3.09 10.05
N GLU A 154 -0.82 2.79 10.67
CA GLU A 154 -0.89 1.78 11.74
C GLU A 154 -0.47 0.41 11.21
N LEU A 155 -1.12 -0.07 10.16
CA LEU A 155 -0.83 -1.36 9.55
C LEU A 155 0.57 -1.38 8.90
N SER A 156 0.89 -0.34 8.13
CA SER A 156 2.18 -0.22 7.45
C SER A 156 3.36 0.03 8.41
N SER A 157 3.13 0.29 9.69
CA SER A 157 4.22 0.36 10.69
C SER A 157 4.77 -1.01 11.10
N TRP A 158 4.01 -2.10 10.89
CA TRP A 158 4.40 -3.44 11.33
C TRP A 158 4.12 -4.57 10.33
N VAL A 159 3.38 -4.34 9.23
CA VAL A 159 3.11 -5.35 8.20
C VAL A 159 3.87 -5.10 6.89
N ARG A 160 4.45 -6.14 6.29
CA ARG A 160 5.12 -6.12 4.97
C ARG A 160 4.66 -7.29 4.09
N VAL A 161 5.03 -7.26 2.81
CA VAL A 161 4.88 -8.41 1.91
C VAL A 161 6.20 -9.17 1.92
N SER A 162 6.16 -10.47 2.20
CA SER A 162 7.30 -11.39 2.05
C SER A 162 7.31 -11.88 0.60
N ARG A 163 8.40 -11.61 -0.12
CA ARG A 163 8.57 -11.97 -1.53
C ARG A 163 9.55 -13.13 -1.72
#